data_AF-A0A7S3LGE6-F1
#
_entry.id   AF-A0A7S3LGE6-F1
#
_cell.length_a   1.000
_cell.length_b   1.000
_cell.length_c   1.000
_cell.angle_alpha   90.00
_cell.angle_beta   90.00
_cell.angle_gamma   90.00
#
_symmetry.space_group_name_H-M   'P 1'
#
loop_
_entity.id
_entity.type
_entity.pdbx_description
1 polymer ?
#
loop_
_entity_poly.entity_id
_entity_poly.type
_entity_poly.pdbx_seq_one_letter_code
_entity_poly.pdbx_strand_id
1 'polypeptide(L)'
;MTTQSSSSSCVESTTTTTPSNKTTTATSSLMRPDRKVIYVNLVVLDATDAIDQQLQREFKDIPKPLHNVACGLAAAWATPERVAEAMAIDVPKNLVAKMADKGLTTVAETTFIEGPFLVVQVQILSVSPAAMVEAQSKDFYDEFGDLEEKAHMSQALALRLKHCIQSVLDWFGVKNKKSLESDYLPRLIQSKMESIMDEAVAGKLKQRGLHAISKVLIQEKQARYFFDTLRQVREAHRPFANITGAFALSHENDEQQPLVDGAEKKVV
;
A
#
# COMPACT_ATOMS: atom_id res chain seq x y z
N MET A 1 -53.08 -46.57 -22.34
CA MET A 1 -52.47 -46.30 -21.01
C MET A 1 -51.02 -45.94 -21.26
N THR A 2 -50.71 -44.66 -21.23
CA THR A 2 -49.40 -44.13 -21.64
C THR A 2 -48.83 -43.38 -20.44
N THR A 3 -47.84 -43.98 -19.77
CA THR A 3 -47.14 -43.37 -18.64
C THR A 3 -46.05 -42.45 -19.17
N GLN A 4 -46.21 -41.14 -18.99
CA GLN A 4 -45.14 -40.16 -19.18
C GLN A 4 -44.33 -40.06 -17.88
N SER A 5 -43.02 -40.29 -18.01
CA SER A 5 -42.03 -40.12 -16.96
C SER A 5 -41.40 -38.73 -17.10
N SER A 6 -41.62 -37.86 -16.13
CA SER A 6 -41.05 -36.51 -16.08
C SER A 6 -39.72 -36.54 -15.32
N SER A 7 -38.60 -36.36 -16.03
CA SER A 7 -37.27 -36.20 -15.45
C SER A 7 -37.01 -34.73 -15.11
N SER A 8 -36.94 -34.45 -13.80
CA SER A 8 -36.53 -33.16 -13.23
C SER A 8 -35.01 -33.03 -13.27
N SER A 9 -34.48 -32.08 -14.05
CA SER A 9 -33.06 -31.74 -14.08
C SER A 9 -32.73 -30.75 -12.96
N CYS A 10 -31.99 -31.20 -11.95
CA CYS A 10 -31.38 -30.34 -10.94
C CYS A 10 -30.19 -29.61 -11.58
N VAL A 11 -30.23 -28.28 -11.59
CA VAL A 11 -29.12 -27.43 -12.02
C VAL A 11 -28.20 -27.23 -10.80
N GLU A 12 -27.08 -27.94 -10.77
CA GLU A 12 -26.02 -27.75 -9.77
C GLU A 12 -25.40 -26.36 -9.94
N SER A 13 -25.53 -25.54 -8.90
CA SER A 13 -24.85 -24.26 -8.80
C SER A 13 -23.37 -24.52 -8.48
N THR A 14 -22.51 -24.32 -9.47
CA THR A 14 -21.05 -24.39 -9.33
C THR A 14 -20.58 -23.25 -8.43
N THR A 15 -20.44 -23.52 -7.14
CA THR A 15 -19.71 -22.64 -6.22
C THR A 15 -18.25 -22.60 -6.67
N THR A 16 -17.83 -21.47 -7.22
CA THR A 16 -16.44 -21.18 -7.54
C THR A 16 -15.65 -21.10 -6.23
N THR A 17 -15.05 -22.21 -5.85
CA THR A 17 -14.11 -22.31 -4.73
C THR A 17 -12.88 -21.49 -5.06
N THR A 18 -12.79 -20.29 -4.50
CA THR A 18 -11.58 -19.45 -4.53
C THR A 18 -10.39 -20.27 -4.03
N PRO A 19 -9.31 -20.43 -4.83
CA PRO A 19 -8.11 -21.11 -4.37
C PRO A 19 -7.46 -20.27 -3.27
N SER A 20 -7.60 -20.74 -2.03
CA SER A 20 -6.80 -20.29 -0.89
C SER A 20 -5.34 -20.64 -1.18
N ASN A 21 -4.63 -19.73 -1.83
CA ASN A 21 -3.20 -19.85 -2.13
C ASN A 21 -2.43 -19.97 -0.81
N LYS A 22 -2.09 -21.21 -0.50
CA LYS A 22 -1.31 -21.65 0.67
C LYS A 22 0.17 -21.35 0.41
N THR A 23 0.53 -20.07 0.39
CA THR A 23 1.93 -19.63 0.31
C THR A 23 2.23 -18.71 1.48
N THR A 24 2.44 -19.30 2.66
CA THR A 24 2.80 -18.55 3.86
C THR A 24 3.75 -19.42 4.69
N THR A 25 5.03 -19.05 4.62
CA THR A 25 5.82 -18.68 5.81
C THR A 25 6.43 -19.78 6.67
N ALA A 26 7.74 -19.98 6.46
CA ALA A 26 8.66 -20.53 7.46
C ALA A 26 9.61 -19.47 8.08
N THR A 27 9.37 -18.17 7.82
CA THR A 27 10.26 -17.07 8.27
C THR A 27 9.72 -16.29 9.48
N SER A 28 8.49 -16.58 9.94
CA SER A 28 7.87 -15.91 11.10
C SER A 28 8.67 -16.10 12.41
N SER A 29 9.57 -17.10 12.49
CA SER A 29 10.40 -17.35 13.67
C SER A 29 11.48 -16.29 13.93
N LEU A 30 11.72 -15.35 13.01
CA LEU A 30 12.76 -14.35 13.19
C LEU A 30 12.32 -13.15 14.05
N MET A 31 11.01 -12.89 14.16
CA MET A 31 10.49 -11.79 14.97
C MET A 31 10.46 -12.14 16.45
N ARG A 32 10.95 -11.22 17.29
CA ARG A 32 10.96 -11.42 18.74
C ARG A 32 9.74 -10.77 19.39
N PRO A 33 8.98 -11.47 20.24
CA PRO A 33 7.73 -10.96 20.80
C PRO A 33 7.92 -9.81 21.81
N ASP A 34 9.13 -9.64 22.34
CA ASP A 34 9.49 -8.63 23.33
C ASP A 34 9.81 -7.25 22.73
N ARG A 35 9.78 -7.12 21.40
CA ARG A 35 10.24 -5.92 20.70
C ARG A 35 9.10 -5.16 20.06
N LYS A 36 9.23 -3.84 20.10
CA LYS A 36 8.28 -2.93 19.46
C LYS A 36 8.22 -3.18 17.96
N VAL A 37 7.00 -3.18 17.46
CA VAL A 37 6.67 -3.42 16.06
C VAL A 37 6.04 -2.15 15.48
N ILE A 38 6.40 -1.86 14.24
CA ILE A 38 5.83 -0.76 13.46
C ILE A 38 5.14 -1.38 12.25
N TYR A 39 3.95 -0.87 11.94
CA TYR A 39 3.15 -1.32 10.83
C TYR A 39 3.15 -0.29 9.71
N VAL A 40 3.27 -0.79 8.49
CA VAL A 40 3.28 -0.01 7.27
C VAL A 40 2.07 -0.45 6.45
N ASN A 41 1.07 0.42 6.40
CA ASN A 41 -0.19 0.19 5.71
C ASN A 41 -0.07 0.80 4.30
N LEU A 42 -0.42 0.02 3.29
CA LEU A 42 -0.29 0.38 1.89
C LEU A 42 -1.59 0.09 1.17
N VAL A 43 -2.18 1.11 0.55
CA VAL A 43 -3.36 0.99 -0.30
C VAL A 43 -2.98 1.35 -1.73
N VAL A 44 -3.08 0.39 -2.64
CA VAL A 44 -2.89 0.62 -4.08
C VAL A 44 -4.18 1.21 -4.64
N LEU A 45 -4.14 2.45 -5.13
CA LEU A 45 -5.31 3.12 -5.69
C LEU A 45 -5.45 2.83 -7.18
N ASP A 46 -4.35 2.99 -7.92
CA ASP A 46 -4.35 2.87 -9.37
C ASP A 46 -2.97 2.41 -9.88
N ALA A 47 -3.01 1.61 -10.92
CA ALA A 47 -1.85 1.08 -11.63
C ALA A 47 -1.90 1.31 -13.15
N THR A 48 -2.92 2.01 -13.66
CA THR A 48 -3.15 2.21 -15.09
C THR A 48 -1.94 2.85 -15.76
N ASP A 49 -1.42 3.96 -15.20
CA ASP A 49 -0.25 4.65 -15.74
C ASP A 49 1.00 3.78 -15.74
N ALA A 50 1.15 2.91 -14.73
CA ALA A 50 2.28 1.97 -14.65
C ALA A 50 2.25 0.95 -15.77
N ILE A 51 1.08 0.41 -16.06
CA ILE A 51 0.87 -0.58 -17.11
C ILE A 51 1.12 0.06 -18.47
N ASP A 52 0.56 1.25 -18.71
CA ASP A 52 0.77 1.97 -19.96
C ASP A 52 2.25 2.29 -20.20
N GLN A 53 2.97 2.75 -19.17
CA GLN A 53 4.41 3.00 -19.27
C GLN A 53 5.20 1.72 -19.53
N GLN A 54 4.84 0.61 -18.90
CA GLN A 54 5.52 -0.68 -19.10
C GLN A 54 5.30 -1.19 -20.52
N LEU A 55 4.06 -1.16 -21.02
CA LEU A 55 3.72 -1.59 -22.37
C LEU A 55 4.37 -0.71 -23.43
N GLN A 56 4.38 0.61 -23.25
CA GLN A 56 5.08 1.51 -24.17
C GLN A 56 6.58 1.24 -24.23
N ARG A 57 7.20 0.79 -23.14
CA ARG A 57 8.63 0.43 -23.12
C ARG A 57 8.91 -0.88 -23.82
N GLU A 58 8.04 -1.88 -23.64
CA GLU A 58 8.23 -3.24 -24.13
C GLU A 58 7.77 -3.40 -25.59
N PHE A 59 6.76 -2.64 -26.03
CA PHE A 59 6.11 -2.77 -27.33
C PHE A 59 6.27 -1.54 -28.22
N LYS A 60 7.47 -0.93 -28.24
CA LYS A 60 7.75 0.28 -29.04
C LYS A 60 7.48 0.13 -30.53
N ASP A 61 7.63 -1.08 -31.07
CA ASP A 61 7.55 -1.36 -32.51
C ASP A 61 6.18 -1.91 -32.97
N ILE A 62 5.21 -2.03 -32.06
CA ILE A 62 3.90 -2.60 -32.40
C ILE A 62 3.00 -1.54 -33.07
N PRO A 63 2.29 -1.87 -34.17
CA PRO A 63 1.29 -0.98 -34.75
C PRO A 63 0.23 -0.58 -33.72
N LYS A 64 -0.12 0.72 -33.69
CA LYS A 64 -1.12 1.32 -32.78
C LYS A 64 -2.40 0.49 -32.54
N PRO A 65 -3.06 -0.12 -33.55
CA PRO A 65 -4.27 -0.90 -33.30
C PRO A 65 -4.03 -2.14 -32.41
N LEU A 66 -2.89 -2.82 -32.57
CA LEU A 66 -2.55 -3.98 -31.74
C LEU A 66 -2.09 -3.56 -30.33
N HIS A 67 -1.40 -2.42 -30.22
CA HIS A 67 -1.01 -1.84 -28.93
C HIS A 67 -2.24 -1.57 -28.05
N ASN A 68 -3.32 -1.02 -28.61
CA ASN A 68 -4.54 -0.75 -27.85
C ASN A 68 -5.21 -2.02 -27.33
N VAL A 69 -5.19 -3.11 -28.11
CA VAL A 69 -5.71 -4.41 -27.66
C VAL A 69 -4.85 -5.01 -26.56
N ALA A 70 -3.51 -4.94 -26.71
CA ALA A 70 -2.57 -5.39 -25.69
C ALA A 70 -2.74 -4.61 -24.38
N CYS A 71 -2.88 -3.27 -24.46
CA CYS A 71 -3.23 -2.42 -23.30
C CYS A 71 -4.53 -2.88 -22.63
N GLY A 72 -5.60 -3.12 -23.39
CA GLY A 72 -6.87 -3.57 -22.82
C GLY A 72 -6.74 -4.91 -22.07
N LEU A 73 -6.00 -5.86 -22.64
CA LEU A 73 -5.76 -7.17 -21.99
C LEU A 73 -4.86 -7.05 -20.76
N ALA A 74 -3.79 -6.28 -20.84
CA ALA A 74 -2.87 -6.06 -19.73
C ALA A 74 -3.53 -5.28 -18.58
N ALA A 75 -4.34 -4.27 -18.89
CA ALA A 75 -5.11 -3.53 -17.90
C ALA A 75 -6.12 -4.42 -17.16
N ALA A 76 -6.74 -5.39 -17.85
CA ALA A 76 -7.62 -6.37 -17.22
C ALA A 76 -6.87 -7.32 -16.26
N TRP A 77 -5.58 -7.55 -16.49
CA TRP A 77 -4.73 -8.42 -15.66
C TRP A 77 -4.08 -7.70 -14.49
N ALA A 78 -3.69 -6.45 -14.67
CA ALA A 78 -2.99 -5.66 -13.67
C ALA A 78 -3.96 -4.92 -12.76
N THR A 79 -4.84 -5.69 -12.12
CA THR A 79 -5.74 -5.16 -11.09
C THR A 79 -4.94 -4.67 -9.88
N PRO A 80 -5.46 -3.69 -9.12
CA PRO A 80 -4.82 -3.23 -7.88
C PRO A 80 -4.48 -4.35 -6.89
N GLU A 81 -5.30 -5.41 -6.86
CA GLU A 81 -5.07 -6.61 -6.06
C GLU A 81 -3.80 -7.36 -6.48
N ARG A 82 -3.60 -7.60 -7.79
CA ARG A 82 -2.37 -8.24 -8.30
C ARG A 82 -1.13 -7.40 -8.03
N VAL A 83 -1.27 -6.08 -8.11
CA VAL A 83 -0.17 -5.17 -7.77
C VAL A 83 0.15 -5.24 -6.28
N ALA A 84 -0.86 -5.28 -5.41
CA ALA A 84 -0.67 -5.46 -3.98
C ALA A 84 -0.01 -6.82 -3.65
N GLU A 85 -0.40 -7.91 -4.32
CA GLU A 85 0.24 -9.23 -4.20
C GLU A 85 1.74 -9.17 -4.55
N ALA A 86 2.09 -8.53 -5.67
CA ALA A 86 3.49 -8.37 -6.07
C ALA A 86 4.27 -7.49 -5.07
N MET A 87 3.67 -6.38 -4.64
CA MET A 87 4.25 -5.47 -3.66
C MET A 87 4.47 -6.14 -2.30
N ALA A 88 3.60 -7.07 -1.89
CA ALA A 88 3.77 -7.81 -0.64
C ALA A 88 5.07 -8.63 -0.57
N ILE A 89 5.64 -8.99 -1.72
CA ILE A 89 6.92 -9.70 -1.79
C ILE A 89 8.10 -8.72 -1.84
N ASP A 90 7.95 -7.64 -2.61
CA ASP A 90 9.05 -6.73 -2.90
C ASP A 90 9.24 -5.64 -1.84
N VAL A 91 8.14 -5.11 -1.27
CA VAL A 91 8.20 -4.02 -0.30
C VAL A 91 9.00 -4.41 0.94
N PRO A 92 8.78 -5.57 1.61
CA PRO A 92 9.56 -5.93 2.79
C PRO A 92 11.06 -6.03 2.50
N LYS A 93 11.44 -6.65 1.37
CA LYS A 93 12.85 -6.81 0.96
C LYS A 93 13.52 -5.46 0.73
N ASN A 94 12.87 -4.58 -0.04
CA ASN A 94 13.37 -3.24 -0.33
C ASN A 94 13.46 -2.39 0.93
N LEU A 95 12.49 -2.52 1.84
CA LEU A 95 12.45 -1.76 3.08
C LEU A 95 13.59 -2.16 4.01
N VAL A 96 13.87 -3.46 4.16
CA VAL A 96 15.01 -3.96 4.95
C VAL A 96 16.33 -3.47 4.37
N ALA A 97 16.52 -3.55 3.05
CA ALA A 97 17.74 -3.05 2.40
C ALA A 97 17.92 -1.53 2.63
N LYS A 98 16.88 -0.73 2.40
CA LYS A 98 16.92 0.73 2.61
C LYS A 98 17.14 1.10 4.08
N MET A 99 16.57 0.35 5.01
CA MET A 99 16.79 0.56 6.44
C MET A 99 18.22 0.21 6.85
N ALA A 100 18.81 -0.83 6.27
CA ALA A 100 20.21 -1.19 6.50
C ALA A 100 21.15 -0.06 6.04
N ASP A 101 20.89 0.53 4.88
CA ASP A 101 21.65 1.70 4.36
C ASP A 101 21.58 2.90 5.32
N LYS A 102 20.50 3.03 6.10
CA LYS A 102 20.32 4.08 7.12
C LYS A 102 20.82 3.65 8.50
N GLY A 103 21.54 2.54 8.62
CA GLY A 103 22.10 2.06 9.89
C GLY A 103 21.10 1.34 10.81
N LEU A 104 19.98 0.87 10.27
CA LEU A 104 18.95 0.13 11.00
C LEU A 104 18.97 -1.33 10.58
N THR A 105 19.18 -2.23 11.54
CA THR A 105 18.97 -3.67 11.32
C THR A 105 17.52 -3.97 11.61
N THR A 106 16.77 -4.39 10.59
CA THR A 106 15.32 -4.62 10.70
C THR A 106 14.91 -5.96 10.09
N VAL A 107 13.74 -6.44 10.51
CA VAL A 107 13.04 -7.56 9.89
C VAL A 107 11.69 -7.02 9.43
N ALA A 108 11.32 -7.27 8.19
CA ALA A 108 10.03 -6.90 7.65
C ALA A 108 9.33 -8.12 7.05
N GLU A 109 8.03 -8.24 7.28
CA GLU A 109 7.18 -9.30 6.75
C GLU A 109 5.80 -8.74 6.39
N THR A 110 5.21 -9.21 5.30
CA THR A 110 3.82 -8.89 4.99
C THR A 110 2.90 -9.77 5.84
N THR A 111 2.05 -9.13 6.64
CA THR A 111 1.18 -9.82 7.60
C THR A 111 -0.27 -9.92 7.15
N PHE A 112 -0.66 -9.08 6.19
CA PHE A 112 -2.02 -9.04 5.68
C PHE A 112 -2.04 -8.52 4.24
N ILE A 113 -2.92 -9.12 3.42
CA ILE A 113 -3.25 -8.67 2.07
C ILE A 113 -4.75 -8.96 1.87
N GLU A 114 -5.51 -7.95 1.43
CA GLU A 114 -6.89 -8.11 0.97
C GLU A 114 -7.19 -7.08 -0.12
N GLY A 115 -7.45 -7.54 -1.35
CA GLY A 115 -7.64 -6.66 -2.50
C GLY A 115 -6.44 -5.71 -2.69
N PRO A 116 -6.65 -4.39 -2.84
CA PRO A 116 -5.55 -3.41 -2.99
C PRO A 116 -4.81 -3.07 -1.69
N PHE A 117 -5.25 -3.62 -0.55
CA PHE A 117 -4.76 -3.22 0.76
C PHE A 117 -3.80 -4.27 1.32
N LEU A 118 -2.61 -3.83 1.72
CA LEU A 118 -1.62 -4.69 2.35
C LEU A 118 -0.98 -4.03 3.58
N VAL A 119 -0.54 -4.87 4.52
CA VAL A 119 0.11 -4.44 5.76
C VAL A 119 1.44 -5.15 5.91
N VAL A 120 2.51 -4.37 5.94
CA VAL A 120 3.86 -4.84 6.24
C VAL A 120 4.17 -4.56 7.71
N GLN A 121 4.53 -5.59 8.43
CA GLN A 121 5.04 -5.51 9.79
C GLN A 121 6.56 -5.37 9.76
N VAL A 122 7.09 -4.39 10.49
CA VAL A 122 8.52 -4.11 10.58
C VAL A 122 8.93 -4.11 12.04
N GLN A 123 9.99 -4.84 12.34
CA GLN A 123 10.60 -4.90 13.66
C GLN A 123 12.05 -4.46 13.60
N ILE A 124 12.43 -3.55 14.49
CA ILE A 124 13.80 -3.03 14.57
C ILE A 124 14.60 -3.90 15.55
N LEU A 125 15.67 -4.50 15.04
CA LEU A 125 16.57 -5.36 15.80
C LEU A 125 17.72 -4.58 16.43
N SER A 126 18.30 -3.64 15.71
CA SER A 126 19.35 -2.78 16.24
C SER A 126 19.45 -1.50 15.46
N VAL A 127 19.92 -0.47 16.14
CA VAL A 127 20.22 0.84 15.56
C VAL A 127 21.71 1.06 15.73
N SER A 128 22.41 1.37 14.64
CA SER A 128 23.81 1.79 14.65
C SER A 128 23.86 3.31 14.54
N PRO A 129 24.13 4.05 15.64
CA PRO A 129 24.19 5.51 15.59
C PRO A 129 25.25 6.02 14.61
N ALA A 130 26.39 5.34 14.52
CA ALA A 130 27.46 5.68 13.59
C ALA A 130 26.99 5.62 12.14
N ALA A 131 26.31 4.55 11.75
CA ALA A 131 25.78 4.39 10.41
C ALA A 131 24.62 5.35 10.11
N MET A 132 23.80 5.70 11.10
CA MET A 132 22.77 6.74 10.94
C MET A 132 23.38 8.12 10.64
N VAL A 133 24.46 8.49 11.34
CA VAL A 133 25.16 9.76 11.12
C VAL A 133 25.82 9.76 9.74
N GLU A 134 26.45 8.66 9.35
CA GLU A 134 27.06 8.51 8.04
C GLU A 134 26.00 8.59 6.92
N ALA A 135 24.88 7.89 7.05
CA ALA A 135 23.77 7.95 6.11
C ALA A 135 23.17 9.36 5.96
N GLN A 136 22.98 10.09 7.08
CA GLN A 136 22.52 11.47 7.04
C GLN A 136 23.52 12.39 6.34
N SER A 137 24.81 12.17 6.56
CA SER A 137 25.83 12.94 5.84
C SER A 137 25.74 12.69 4.35
N LYS A 138 25.58 11.42 3.92
CA LYS A 138 25.45 11.05 2.51
C LYS A 138 24.23 11.69 1.82
N ASP A 139 23.06 11.65 2.44
CA ASP A 139 21.85 12.27 1.87
C ASP A 139 22.07 13.78 1.65
N PHE A 140 22.77 14.44 2.59
CA PHE A 140 23.14 15.84 2.45
C PHE A 140 24.10 16.06 1.27
N TYR A 141 25.07 15.16 1.05
CA TYR A 141 25.98 15.25 -0.09
C TYR A 141 25.28 15.12 -1.43
N ASP A 142 24.36 14.17 -1.56
CA ASP A 142 23.64 13.90 -2.82
C ASP A 142 22.73 15.09 -3.20
N GLU A 143 22.19 15.83 -2.23
CA GLU A 143 21.36 17.04 -2.47
C GLU A 143 22.17 18.26 -2.94
N PHE A 144 23.46 18.36 -2.57
CA PHE A 144 24.32 19.50 -2.91
C PHE A 144 25.42 19.17 -3.95
N GLY A 145 25.33 18.02 -4.61
CA GLY A 145 26.40 17.33 -5.32
C GLY A 145 26.90 17.92 -6.64
N ASP A 146 26.25 18.90 -7.25
CA ASP A 146 26.71 19.47 -8.54
C ASP A 146 27.72 20.63 -8.39
N LEU A 147 28.18 20.93 -7.17
CA LEU A 147 29.20 21.96 -6.91
C LEU A 147 30.51 21.30 -6.48
N GLU A 148 31.30 20.92 -7.48
CA GLU A 148 32.63 20.28 -7.43
C GLU A 148 33.61 20.96 -6.43
N GLU A 149 33.37 22.23 -6.09
CA GLU A 149 34.21 23.04 -5.20
C GLU A 149 34.01 22.77 -3.69
N LYS A 150 33.00 22.00 -3.26
CA LYS A 150 32.66 21.82 -1.83
C LYS A 150 33.24 20.58 -1.14
N ALA A 151 33.94 19.70 -1.84
CA ALA A 151 34.49 18.46 -1.26
C ALA A 151 35.36 18.73 -0.01
N HIS A 152 36.18 19.81 -0.02
CA HIS A 152 37.06 20.16 1.10
C HIS A 152 36.34 20.77 2.31
N MET A 153 35.31 21.59 2.09
CA MET A 153 34.53 22.21 3.18
C MET A 153 33.65 21.18 3.88
N SER A 154 33.23 20.16 3.14
CA SER A 154 32.31 19.15 3.61
C SER A 154 32.94 18.17 4.62
N GLN A 155 34.20 17.77 4.43
CA GLN A 155 34.85 16.80 5.29
C GLN A 155 35.07 17.36 6.71
N ALA A 156 35.42 18.65 6.79
CA ALA A 156 35.54 19.36 8.07
C ALA A 156 34.18 19.56 8.77
N LEU A 157 33.12 19.83 8.01
CA LEU A 157 31.75 19.91 8.53
C LEU A 157 31.24 18.56 9.02
N ALA A 158 31.46 17.47 8.26
CA ALA A 158 31.08 16.12 8.66
C ALA A 158 31.81 15.68 9.94
N LEU A 159 33.11 15.97 10.06
CA LEU A 159 33.88 15.73 11.29
C LEU A 159 33.33 16.53 12.48
N ARG A 160 33.02 17.83 12.28
CA ARG A 160 32.42 18.67 13.33
C ARG A 160 31.03 18.21 13.74
N LEU A 161 30.19 17.82 12.77
CA LEU A 161 28.85 17.32 13.03
C LEU A 161 28.92 15.99 13.78
N LYS A 162 29.80 15.07 13.35
CA LYS A 162 30.05 13.80 14.05
C LYS A 162 30.50 14.05 15.49
N HIS A 163 31.44 14.98 15.70
CA HIS A 163 31.93 15.29 17.04
C HIS A 163 30.85 15.96 17.91
N CYS A 164 30.03 16.83 17.31
CA CYS A 164 28.90 17.48 18.00
C CYS A 164 27.83 16.46 18.39
N ILE A 165 27.42 15.59 17.47
CA ILE A 165 26.45 14.53 17.73
C ILE A 165 26.98 13.56 18.79
N GLN A 166 28.25 13.14 18.69
CA GLN A 166 28.87 12.28 19.69
C GLN A 166 28.88 12.95 21.08
N SER A 167 29.26 14.22 21.15
CA SER A 167 29.29 14.98 22.41
C SER A 167 27.89 15.13 23.00
N VAL A 168 26.88 15.34 22.15
CA VAL A 168 25.47 15.39 22.53
C VAL A 168 25.02 14.03 23.05
N LEU A 169 25.33 12.94 22.35
CA LEU A 169 24.99 11.57 22.78
C LEU A 169 25.66 11.19 24.10
N ASP A 170 26.92 11.57 24.30
CA ASP A 170 27.66 11.33 25.54
C ASP A 170 27.09 12.18 26.70
N TRP A 171 26.68 13.42 26.40
CA TRP A 171 26.05 14.30 27.38
C TRP A 171 24.66 13.81 27.81
N PHE A 172 23.85 13.30 26.87
CA PHE A 172 22.55 12.69 27.16
C PHE A 172 22.66 11.27 27.76
N GLY A 173 23.74 10.54 27.45
CA GLY A 173 23.87 9.10 27.66
C GLY A 173 24.03 8.63 29.10
N VAL A 174 24.45 9.49 30.04
CA VAL A 174 24.72 9.03 31.42
C VAL A 174 23.50 9.18 32.35
N LYS A 175 22.68 10.21 32.18
CA LYS A 175 21.59 10.51 33.14
C LYS A 175 20.19 10.24 32.58
N ASN A 176 20.00 10.27 31.27
CA ASN A 176 18.67 10.18 30.64
C ASN A 176 18.51 9.01 29.67
N LYS A 177 19.42 8.02 29.70
CA LYS A 177 19.39 6.86 28.79
C LYS A 177 18.02 6.19 28.73
N LYS A 178 17.36 5.99 29.88
CA LYS A 178 16.03 5.39 29.93
C LYS A 178 14.97 6.21 29.20
N SER A 179 14.90 7.54 29.41
CA SER A 179 13.92 8.40 28.75
C SER A 179 14.23 8.57 27.25
N LEU A 180 15.51 8.60 26.89
CA LEU A 180 15.93 8.63 25.49
C LEU A 180 15.51 7.34 24.78
N GLU A 181 15.67 6.18 25.41
CA GLU A 181 15.26 4.88 24.86
C GLU A 181 13.74 4.67 24.85
N SER A 182 13.02 5.08 25.90
CA SER A 182 11.59 4.84 26.01
C SER A 182 10.74 5.82 25.21
N ASP A 183 11.12 7.10 25.17
CA ASP A 183 10.24 8.19 24.73
C ASP A 183 10.74 8.84 23.43
N TYR A 184 12.04 9.11 23.33
CA TYR A 184 12.59 9.87 22.20
C TYR A 184 12.87 8.97 20.99
N LEU A 185 13.57 7.84 21.20
CA LEU A 185 13.93 6.93 20.12
C LEU A 185 12.72 6.44 19.31
N PRO A 186 11.60 5.99 19.92
CA PRO A 186 10.46 5.53 19.13
C PRO A 186 9.87 6.62 18.25
N ARG A 187 9.81 7.87 18.73
CA ARG A 187 9.30 9.01 17.93
C ARG A 187 10.24 9.36 16.79
N LEU A 188 11.56 9.39 17.06
CA LEU A 188 12.57 9.67 16.05
C LEU A 188 12.58 8.57 14.97
N ILE A 189 12.52 7.31 15.39
CA ILE A 189 12.42 6.15 14.52
C ILE A 189 11.15 6.24 13.68
N GLN A 190 9.99 6.51 14.28
CA GLN A 190 8.73 6.63 13.54
C GLN A 190 8.82 7.72 12.48
N SER A 191 9.27 8.93 12.85
CA SER A 191 9.42 10.04 11.90
C SER A 191 10.41 9.73 10.78
N LYS A 192 11.54 9.08 11.09
CA LYS A 192 12.51 8.66 10.07
C LYS A 192 11.95 7.54 9.20
N MET A 193 11.16 6.64 9.75
CA MET A 193 10.55 5.55 9.01
C MET A 193 9.44 6.04 8.09
N GLU A 194 8.68 7.06 8.49
CA GLU A 194 7.76 7.78 7.59
C GLU A 194 8.51 8.37 6.39
N SER A 195 9.62 9.08 6.64
CA SER A 195 10.46 9.63 5.56
C SER A 195 11.08 8.55 4.66
N ILE A 196 11.62 7.47 5.24
CA ILE A 196 12.17 6.34 4.47
C ILE A 196 11.07 5.66 3.66
N MET A 197 9.87 5.53 4.21
CA MET A 197 8.75 4.89 3.53
C MET A 197 8.27 5.73 2.34
N ASP A 198 8.15 7.05 2.52
CA ASP A 198 7.80 7.96 1.44
C ASP A 198 8.88 7.94 0.35
N GLU A 199 10.17 7.91 0.68
CA GLU A 199 11.26 7.81 -0.30
C GLU A 199 11.27 6.45 -1.01
N ALA A 200 11.31 5.36 -0.23
CA ALA A 200 11.54 4.01 -0.73
C ALA A 200 10.34 3.44 -1.47
N VAL A 201 9.13 3.82 -1.05
CA VAL A 201 7.88 3.26 -1.57
C VAL A 201 7.12 4.31 -2.34
N ALA A 202 6.73 5.45 -1.76
CA ALA A 202 5.94 6.43 -2.50
C ALA A 202 6.71 7.00 -3.72
N GLY A 203 8.00 7.31 -3.55
CA GLY A 203 8.87 7.77 -4.63
C GLY A 203 9.01 6.74 -5.77
N LYS A 204 9.31 5.48 -5.43
CA LYS A 204 9.45 4.42 -6.44
C LYS A 204 8.14 4.05 -7.11
N LEU A 205 7.04 4.03 -6.37
CA LEU A 205 5.72 3.76 -6.92
C LEU A 205 5.31 4.88 -7.87
N LYS A 206 5.49 6.14 -7.49
CA LYS A 206 5.23 7.29 -8.36
C LYS A 206 6.07 7.26 -9.63
N GLN A 207 7.38 6.94 -9.53
CA GLN A 207 8.25 6.77 -10.70
C GLN A 207 7.81 5.64 -11.63
N ARG A 208 7.11 4.65 -11.09
CA ARG A 208 6.51 3.56 -11.84
C ARG A 208 5.09 3.85 -12.30
N GLY A 209 4.51 5.04 -12.06
CA GLY A 209 3.11 5.33 -12.38
C GLY A 209 2.10 4.61 -11.49
N LEU A 210 2.52 4.13 -10.32
CA LEU A 210 1.63 3.51 -9.33
C LEU A 210 1.21 4.57 -8.31
N HIS A 211 -0.10 4.77 -8.18
CA HIS A 211 -0.67 5.62 -7.14
C HIS A 211 -0.99 4.77 -5.92
N ALA A 212 -0.26 4.99 -4.82
CA ALA A 212 -0.49 4.30 -3.56
C ALA A 212 -0.45 5.28 -2.38
N ILE A 213 -1.24 4.98 -1.36
CA ILE A 213 -1.20 5.67 -0.06
C ILE A 213 -0.40 4.80 0.91
N SER A 214 0.66 5.36 1.47
CA SER A 214 1.45 4.75 2.55
C SER A 214 1.14 5.42 3.89
N LYS A 215 0.94 4.61 4.94
CA LYS A 215 0.86 5.11 6.32
C LYS A 215 1.65 4.22 7.28
N VAL A 216 2.59 4.84 7.97
CA VAL A 216 3.37 4.19 9.04
C VAL A 216 2.69 4.44 10.38
N LEU A 217 2.49 3.38 11.15
CA LEU A 217 1.79 3.41 12.44
C LEU A 217 2.48 2.52 13.48
N ILE A 218 2.42 2.97 14.73
CA ILE A 218 2.78 2.15 15.90
C ILE A 218 1.61 1.22 16.28
N GLN A 219 1.91 0.15 17.01
CA GLN A 219 0.96 -0.91 17.37
C GLN A 219 -0.35 -0.39 17.99
N GLU A 220 -0.29 0.63 18.84
CA GLU A 220 -1.45 1.17 19.56
C GLU A 220 -2.46 1.85 18.62
N LYS A 221 -1.99 2.41 17.50
CA LYS A 221 -2.83 3.09 16.49
C LYS A 221 -3.21 2.18 15.33
N GLN A 222 -2.51 1.06 15.17
CA GLN A 222 -2.64 0.17 14.03
C GLN A 222 -4.05 -0.39 13.90
N ALA A 223 -4.61 -0.95 14.99
CA ALA A 223 -5.88 -1.67 14.91
C ALA A 223 -7.02 -0.78 14.38
N ARG A 224 -7.15 0.44 14.91
CA ARG A 224 -8.20 1.38 14.48
C ARG A 224 -8.07 1.75 13.00
N TYR A 225 -6.87 2.17 12.59
CA TYR A 225 -6.62 2.52 11.19
C TYR A 225 -6.85 1.33 10.27
N PHE A 226 -6.36 0.15 10.64
CA PHE A 226 -6.52 -1.08 9.88
C PHE A 226 -7.99 -1.39 9.59
N PHE A 227 -8.85 -1.42 10.61
CA PHE A 227 -10.26 -1.73 10.41
C PHE A 227 -11.01 -0.64 9.65
N ASP A 228 -10.70 0.63 9.91
CA ASP A 228 -11.31 1.76 9.19
C ASP A 228 -10.95 1.74 7.69
N THR A 229 -9.67 1.52 7.37
CA THR A 229 -9.18 1.41 5.97
C THR A 229 -9.73 0.16 5.29
N LEU A 230 -9.72 -0.99 5.97
CA LEU A 230 -10.26 -2.23 5.42
C LEU A 230 -11.75 -2.10 5.08
N ARG A 231 -12.51 -1.43 5.94
CA ARG A 231 -13.93 -1.14 5.68
C ARG A 231 -14.10 -0.28 4.42
N GLN A 232 -13.32 0.79 4.28
CA GLN A 232 -13.37 1.65 3.09
C GLN A 232 -13.01 0.89 1.82
N VAL A 233 -11.97 0.04 1.87
CA VAL A 233 -11.53 -0.77 0.72
C VAL A 233 -12.63 -1.75 0.31
N ARG A 234 -13.26 -2.44 1.26
CA ARG A 234 -14.40 -3.35 1.00
C ARG A 234 -15.63 -2.62 0.47
N GLU A 235 -15.92 -1.43 0.97
CA GLU A 235 -17.03 -0.59 0.47
C GLU A 235 -16.77 -0.16 -0.98
N ALA A 236 -15.54 0.26 -1.31
CA ALA A 236 -15.15 0.65 -2.66
C ALA A 236 -15.10 -0.53 -3.65
N HIS A 237 -14.76 -1.73 -3.18
CA HIS A 237 -14.67 -2.94 -4.00
C HIS A 237 -15.93 -3.78 -3.97
N ARG A 238 -16.99 -3.35 -3.27
CA ARG A 238 -18.26 -4.07 -3.28
C ARG A 238 -18.74 -4.08 -4.72
N PRO A 239 -18.72 -5.23 -5.43
CA PRO A 239 -19.21 -5.28 -6.78
C PRO A 239 -20.64 -4.76 -6.75
N PHE A 240 -21.04 -3.95 -7.73
CA PHE A 240 -22.39 -3.41 -7.89
C PHE A 240 -23.47 -4.49 -8.13
N ALA A 241 -23.25 -5.71 -7.64
CA ALA A 241 -24.08 -6.90 -7.72
C ALA A 241 -25.53 -6.70 -7.21
N ASN A 242 -25.87 -5.54 -6.64
CA ASN A 242 -27.22 -5.23 -6.16
C ASN A 242 -27.97 -4.15 -6.96
N ILE A 243 -27.41 -3.56 -8.03
CA ILE A 243 -28.20 -2.60 -8.85
C ILE A 243 -29.08 -3.32 -9.88
N THR A 244 -28.70 -4.52 -10.32
CA THR A 244 -29.52 -5.31 -11.27
C THR A 244 -30.74 -5.97 -10.63
N GLY A 245 -30.82 -6.05 -9.29
CA GLY A 245 -32.00 -6.57 -8.57
C GLY A 245 -33.04 -5.49 -8.22
N ALA A 246 -32.66 -4.20 -8.19
CA ALA A 246 -33.57 -3.11 -7.85
C ALA A 246 -34.32 -2.52 -9.07
N PHE A 247 -33.87 -2.82 -10.29
CA PHE A 247 -34.55 -2.40 -11.53
C PHE A 247 -35.54 -3.45 -12.08
N ALA A 248 -35.56 -4.66 -11.52
CA ALA A 248 -36.43 -5.76 -11.97
C ALA A 248 -37.75 -5.90 -11.17
N LEU A 249 -38.03 -4.99 -10.21
CA LEU A 249 -39.28 -5.03 -9.41
C LEU A 249 -40.11 -3.74 -9.49
N SER A 250 -39.79 -2.80 -10.39
CA SER A 250 -40.53 -1.54 -10.54
C SER A 250 -41.38 -1.46 -11.81
N HIS A 251 -41.56 -2.57 -12.54
CA HIS A 251 -42.29 -2.57 -13.82
C HIS A 251 -43.59 -3.39 -13.83
N GLU A 252 -44.16 -3.68 -12.65
CA GLU A 252 -45.36 -4.51 -12.53
C GLU A 252 -46.33 -3.97 -11.47
N ASN A 253 -46.68 -2.66 -11.57
CA ASN A 253 -47.89 -2.07 -10.94
C ASN A 253 -48.14 -0.62 -11.40
N ASP A 254 -48.14 -0.35 -12.72
CA ASP A 254 -48.91 0.79 -13.27
C ASP A 254 -50.32 0.30 -13.62
N GLU A 255 -51.06 -0.04 -12.56
CA GLU A 255 -52.49 -0.29 -12.60
C GLU A 255 -53.18 1.08 -12.54
N GLN A 256 -53.71 1.50 -13.69
CA GLN A 256 -54.89 2.36 -13.85
C GLN A 256 -54.97 3.63 -12.97
N GLN A 257 -54.47 4.74 -13.51
CA GLN A 257 -55.02 6.05 -13.12
C GLN A 257 -56.42 6.23 -13.74
N PRO A 258 -57.45 6.57 -12.94
CA PRO A 258 -58.75 6.91 -13.47
C PRO A 258 -58.69 8.24 -14.23
N LEU A 259 -59.24 8.22 -15.44
CA LEU A 259 -59.52 9.37 -16.29
C LEU A 259 -60.41 10.37 -15.52
N VAL A 260 -59.83 11.43 -14.97
CA VAL A 260 -60.61 12.52 -14.36
C VAL A 260 -60.97 13.50 -15.46
N ASP A 261 -62.24 13.42 -15.86
CA ASP A 261 -62.92 14.31 -16.79
C ASP A 261 -63.02 15.71 -16.17
N GLY A 262 -62.13 16.61 -16.58
CA GLY A 262 -62.03 17.99 -16.08
C GLY A 262 -62.73 18.95 -17.02
N ALA A 263 -64.04 19.07 -16.87
CA ALA A 263 -64.92 19.95 -17.60
C ALA A 263 -64.53 21.44 -17.53
N GLU A 264 -64.77 22.11 -18.65
CA GLU A 264 -64.76 23.55 -18.87
C GLU A 264 -65.40 24.37 -17.75
N LYS A 265 -64.81 25.53 -17.44
CA LYS A 265 -65.60 26.75 -17.13
C LYS A 265 -64.80 28.03 -17.41
N LYS A 266 -65.10 28.62 -18.57
CA LYS A 266 -65.04 30.07 -18.84
C LYS A 266 -65.96 30.80 -17.86
N VAL A 267 -65.48 31.82 -17.16
CA VAL A 267 -66.26 33.03 -16.82
C VAL A 267 -65.31 34.23 -16.66
N VAL A 268 -65.46 35.18 -17.59
CA VAL A 268 -65.26 36.65 -17.57
C VAL A 268 -63.97 37.22 -16.99
#